data_AF-A0A0C1JTB5-F1
#
_entry.id   AF-A0A0C1JTB5-F1
#
_cell.length_a   1.000
_cell.length_b   1.000
_cell.length_c   1.000
_cell.angle_alpha   90.00
_cell.angle_beta   90.00
_cell.angle_gamma   90.00
#
_symmetry.space_group_name_H-M   'P 1'
#
loop_
_entity.id
_entity.type
_entity.pdbx_description
1 polymer ?
#
loop_
_entity_poly.entity_id
_entity_poly.type
_entity_poly.pdbx_seq_one_letter_code
_entity_poly.pdbx_strand_id
1 'polypeptide(L)'
;MINNVFNSFIELCKDFQVSEQSLSSVSDSVAEEAGQKFFKNIGSPSCHYQAKFLSEISAQIPTHLSLSLYKFYFYQIKDISDPTDPTILIQLNQITQLADKAIHDYQECIKLMEKGMGREMFRFLPMSMLNYLYGPEFVKITIESDLNCQLEELIDLFISHVPETKLENFRLVIQKMRNIDLPFDLYAIDDCEQKTRTIIPVEIFARVHHRAIEDIKRLFQHHTDNFLEKVLIARDLETIELFQKNTERVKSL
;
A
#
# COMPACT_ATOMS: atom_id res chain seq x y z
N MET A 1 -31.73 8.88 13.95
CA MET A 1 -30.50 8.18 13.50
C MET A 1 -29.68 9.04 12.54
N ILE A 2 -30.23 9.52 11.41
CA ILE A 2 -29.50 10.42 10.48
C ILE A 2 -29.02 11.71 11.18
N ASN A 3 -29.87 12.37 11.97
CA ASN A 3 -29.47 13.53 12.79
C ASN A 3 -28.32 13.21 13.78
N ASN A 4 -28.23 11.97 14.27
CA ASN A 4 -27.15 11.58 15.17
C ASN A 4 -25.83 11.43 14.43
N VAL A 5 -25.84 10.97 13.17
CA VAL A 5 -24.63 10.89 12.33
C VAL A 5 -24.09 12.28 12.03
N PHE A 6 -24.94 13.20 11.58
CA PHE A 6 -24.53 14.58 11.29
C PHE A 6 -24.02 15.30 12.54
N ASN A 7 -24.71 15.17 13.68
CA ASN A 7 -24.25 15.77 14.93
C ASN A 7 -22.92 15.16 15.41
N SER A 8 -22.76 13.84 15.28
CA SER A 8 -21.51 13.16 15.64
C SER A 8 -20.36 13.61 14.75
N PHE A 9 -20.60 13.86 13.47
CA PHE A 9 -19.59 14.38 12.55
C PHE A 9 -19.18 15.82 12.92
N ILE A 10 -20.15 16.67 13.27
CA ILE A 10 -19.86 18.04 13.75
C ILE A 10 -19.03 17.99 15.04
N GLU A 11 -19.37 17.09 15.97
CA GLU A 11 -18.57 16.87 17.18
C GLU A 11 -17.17 16.38 16.86
N LEU A 12 -17.02 15.40 15.96
CA LEU A 12 -15.73 14.89 15.52
C LEU A 12 -14.85 16.01 14.96
N CYS A 13 -15.39 16.88 14.10
CA CYS A 13 -14.65 18.04 13.57
C CYS A 13 -14.23 19.04 14.65
N LYS A 14 -15.06 19.23 15.69
CA LYS A 14 -14.72 20.08 16.85
C LYS A 14 -13.64 19.45 17.71
N ASP A 15 -13.74 18.14 17.96
CA ASP A 15 -12.78 17.36 18.75
C ASP A 15 -11.39 17.36 18.07
N PHE A 16 -11.35 17.37 16.74
CA PHE A 16 -10.12 17.54 15.95
C PHE A 16 -9.58 18.98 15.88
N GLN A 17 -10.24 19.98 16.49
CA GLN A 17 -9.86 21.40 16.44
C GLN A 17 -9.36 21.86 15.05
N VAL A 18 -10.13 21.58 13.99
CA VAL A 18 -9.82 22.12 12.65
C VAL A 18 -10.14 23.62 12.65
N SER A 19 -9.23 24.43 13.18
CA SER A 19 -9.20 25.88 12.93
C SER A 19 -8.57 26.10 11.55
N GLU A 20 -9.01 27.13 10.82
CA GLU A 20 -8.59 27.45 9.44
C GLU A 20 -7.07 27.63 9.24
N GLN A 21 -6.25 27.59 10.30
CA GLN A 21 -4.83 27.94 10.24
C GLN A 21 -3.80 26.84 10.54
N SER A 22 -4.17 25.60 10.93
CA SER A 22 -3.16 24.53 10.98
C SER A 22 -3.77 23.14 11.05
N LEU A 23 -3.50 22.30 10.04
CA LEU A 23 -3.88 20.89 9.95
C LEU A 23 -3.05 19.95 10.85
N SER A 24 -2.25 20.45 11.80
CA SER A 24 -1.13 19.67 12.39
C SER A 24 -0.92 19.82 13.91
N SER A 25 -1.93 19.61 14.76
CA SER A 25 -1.69 19.63 16.22
C SER A 25 -2.51 18.68 17.10
N VAL A 26 -3.31 17.77 16.52
CA VAL A 26 -4.06 16.81 17.35
C VAL A 26 -3.16 15.65 17.75
N SER A 27 -3.01 15.41 19.05
CA SER A 27 -2.30 14.23 19.56
C SER A 27 -3.06 12.93 19.26
N ASP A 28 -2.33 11.84 19.03
CA ASP A 28 -2.91 10.51 18.72
C ASP A 28 -4.00 10.07 19.71
N SER A 29 -3.81 10.34 21.01
CA SER A 29 -4.80 10.01 22.05
C SER A 29 -6.12 10.76 21.90
N VAL A 30 -6.08 12.03 21.48
CA VAL A 30 -7.27 12.86 21.25
C VAL A 30 -7.98 12.40 19.98
N ALA A 31 -7.22 12.05 18.94
CA ALA A 31 -7.77 11.50 17.71
C ALA A 31 -8.45 10.14 17.96
N GLU A 32 -7.85 9.30 18.78
CA GLU A 32 -8.40 8.00 19.16
C GLU A 32 -9.70 8.15 19.95
N GLU A 33 -9.71 8.97 21.01
CA GLU A 33 -10.91 9.21 21.83
C GLU A 33 -12.06 9.78 20.98
N ALA A 34 -11.77 10.77 20.13
CA ALA A 34 -12.75 11.37 19.23
C ALA A 34 -13.33 10.36 18.24
N GLY A 35 -12.48 9.49 17.66
CA GLY A 35 -12.90 8.42 16.76
C GLY A 35 -13.80 7.40 17.45
N GLN A 36 -13.40 6.90 18.63
CA GLN A 36 -14.20 5.96 19.41
C GLN A 36 -15.56 6.55 19.79
N LYS A 37 -15.58 7.82 20.23
CA LYS A 37 -16.80 8.56 20.55
C LYS A 37 -17.72 8.68 19.33
N PHE A 38 -17.19 9.06 18.17
CA PHE A 38 -17.96 9.14 16.93
C PHE A 38 -18.62 7.80 16.58
N PHE A 39 -17.85 6.72 16.54
CA PHE A 39 -18.36 5.39 16.15
C PHE A 39 -19.36 4.83 17.14
N LYS A 40 -19.17 5.10 18.44
CA LYS A 40 -20.15 4.81 19.48
C LYS A 40 -21.46 5.57 19.26
N ASN A 41 -21.39 6.86 18.94
CA ASN A 41 -22.57 7.71 18.76
C ASN A 41 -23.42 7.34 17.53
N ILE A 42 -22.79 6.84 16.46
CA ILE A 42 -23.53 6.34 15.29
C ILE A 42 -24.02 4.89 15.44
N GLY A 43 -23.67 4.23 16.55
CA GLY A 43 -24.12 2.87 16.87
C GLY A 43 -23.30 1.77 16.19
N SER A 44 -22.05 2.04 15.80
CA SER A 44 -21.13 1.07 15.17
C SER A 44 -19.74 1.12 15.84
N PRO A 45 -19.62 0.78 17.14
CA PRO A 45 -18.36 0.95 17.88
C PRO A 45 -17.17 0.16 17.31
N SER A 46 -17.40 -1.02 16.73
CA SER A 46 -16.37 -1.84 16.09
C SER A 46 -15.73 -1.17 14.86
N CYS A 47 -16.44 -0.24 14.22
CA CYS A 47 -15.94 0.47 13.05
C CYS A 47 -14.72 1.34 13.36
N HIS A 48 -14.48 1.73 14.62
CA HIS A 48 -13.28 2.48 14.97
C HIS A 48 -12.00 1.72 14.61
N TYR A 49 -11.88 0.47 15.08
CA TYR A 49 -10.70 -0.35 14.81
C TYR A 49 -10.60 -0.78 13.35
N GLN A 50 -11.75 -1.01 12.69
CA GLN A 50 -11.79 -1.30 11.25
C GLN A 50 -11.31 -0.10 10.42
N ALA A 51 -11.71 1.12 10.78
CA ALA A 51 -11.26 2.35 10.12
C ALA A 51 -9.78 2.58 10.34
N LYS A 52 -9.29 2.37 11.57
CA LYS A 52 -7.86 2.48 11.90
C LYS A 52 -7.04 1.51 11.06
N PHE A 53 -7.41 0.22 11.05
CA PHE A 53 -6.75 -0.78 10.22
C PHE A 53 -6.75 -0.42 8.74
N LEU A 54 -7.90 0.00 8.19
CA LEU A 54 -8.00 0.43 6.80
C LEU A 54 -7.08 1.63 6.50
N SER A 55 -6.98 2.59 7.43
CA SER A 55 -6.06 3.72 7.32
C SER A 55 -4.60 3.26 7.34
N GLU A 56 -4.24 2.30 8.19
CA GLU A 56 -2.89 1.77 8.30
C GLU A 56 -2.47 1.02 7.04
N ILE A 57 -3.32 0.12 6.52
CA ILE A 57 -3.01 -0.61 5.29
C ILE A 57 -2.88 0.34 4.10
N SER A 58 -3.78 1.33 3.97
CA SER A 58 -3.75 2.30 2.88
C SER A 58 -2.53 3.23 2.96
N ALA A 59 -1.96 3.43 4.15
CA ALA A 59 -0.76 4.26 4.32
C ALA A 59 0.54 3.45 4.10
N GLN A 60 0.59 2.19 4.56
CA GLN A 60 1.85 1.45 4.65
C GLN A 60 2.06 0.45 3.49
N ILE A 61 1.00 -0.25 3.07
CA ILE A 61 1.13 -1.30 2.05
C ILE A 61 1.55 -0.75 0.68
N PRO A 62 1.09 0.40 0.17
CA PRO A 62 1.54 0.93 -1.11
C PRO A 62 3.06 1.15 -1.16
N THR A 63 3.61 1.71 -0.08
CA THR A 63 5.05 1.96 0.06
C THR A 63 5.82 0.65 0.12
N HIS A 64 5.35 -0.33 0.90
CA HIS A 64 5.95 -1.65 0.97
C HIS A 64 5.88 -2.41 -0.36
N LEU A 65 4.76 -2.31 -1.08
CA LEU A 65 4.58 -2.87 -2.41
C LEU A 65 5.55 -2.22 -3.41
N SER A 66 5.76 -0.92 -3.33
CA SER A 66 6.74 -0.19 -4.16
C SER A 66 8.17 -0.71 -3.94
N LEU A 67 8.56 -0.92 -2.67
CA LEU A 67 9.86 -1.51 -2.32
C LEU A 67 9.99 -2.95 -2.82
N SER A 68 8.94 -3.75 -2.65
CA SER A 68 8.90 -5.14 -3.12
C SER A 68 8.98 -5.22 -4.64
N LEU A 69 8.22 -4.39 -5.36
CA LEU A 69 8.32 -4.30 -6.82
C LEU A 69 9.72 -3.88 -7.25
N TYR A 70 10.32 -2.88 -6.60
CA TYR A 70 11.69 -2.47 -6.92
C TYR A 70 12.68 -3.63 -6.77
N LYS A 71 12.62 -4.39 -5.66
CA LYS A 71 13.40 -5.63 -5.48
C LYS A 71 13.11 -6.66 -6.57
N PHE A 72 11.84 -6.82 -6.95
CA PHE A 72 11.40 -7.78 -7.95
C PHE A 72 11.99 -7.49 -9.34
N TYR A 73 12.10 -6.21 -9.73
CA TYR A 73 12.75 -5.81 -10.98
C TYR A 73 14.20 -6.31 -11.06
N PHE A 74 14.98 -6.15 -9.99
CA PHE A 74 16.36 -6.65 -9.94
C PHE A 74 16.43 -8.18 -9.86
N TYR A 75 15.53 -8.79 -9.10
CA TYR A 75 15.52 -10.26 -8.95
C TYR A 75 15.28 -10.97 -10.29
N GLN A 76 14.40 -10.43 -11.13
CA GLN A 76 14.02 -11.09 -12.39
C GLN A 76 15.14 -11.08 -13.45
N ILE A 77 16.06 -10.12 -13.37
CA ILE A 77 17.15 -9.94 -14.33
C ILE A 77 18.52 -10.38 -13.80
N LYS A 78 18.59 -10.88 -12.57
CA LYS A 78 19.84 -11.07 -11.82
C LYS A 78 20.87 -11.96 -12.54
N ASP A 79 20.39 -12.85 -13.41
CA ASP A 79 21.21 -13.79 -14.16
C ASP A 79 21.74 -13.22 -15.49
N ILE A 80 21.38 -11.99 -15.86
CA ILE A 80 21.86 -11.33 -17.07
C ILE A 80 23.15 -10.56 -16.76
N SER A 81 24.24 -10.93 -17.41
CA SER A 81 25.55 -10.29 -17.25
C SER A 81 25.94 -9.36 -18.40
N ASP A 82 25.34 -9.51 -19.59
CA ASP A 82 25.64 -8.69 -20.77
C ASP A 82 24.63 -7.52 -20.88
N PRO A 83 25.07 -6.26 -20.75
CA PRO A 83 24.18 -5.10 -20.84
C PRO A 83 23.54 -4.91 -22.23
N THR A 84 24.12 -5.55 -23.26
CA THR A 84 23.60 -5.52 -24.63
C THR A 84 22.60 -6.64 -24.92
N ASP A 85 22.37 -7.56 -23.97
CA ASP A 85 21.43 -8.66 -24.13
C ASP A 85 20.00 -8.12 -24.36
N PRO A 86 19.39 -8.41 -25.53
CA PRO A 86 18.04 -7.95 -25.84
C PRO A 86 16.98 -8.52 -24.87
N THR A 87 17.28 -9.64 -24.21
CA THR A 87 16.43 -10.29 -23.21
C THR A 87 16.11 -9.36 -22.04
N ILE A 88 17.00 -8.41 -21.70
CA ILE A 88 16.76 -7.40 -20.64
C ILE A 88 15.45 -6.65 -20.91
N LEU A 89 15.25 -6.16 -22.14
CA LEU A 89 14.06 -5.37 -22.46
C LEU A 89 12.79 -6.23 -22.43
N ILE A 90 12.88 -7.48 -22.89
CA ILE A 90 11.76 -8.43 -22.89
C ILE A 90 11.33 -8.72 -21.45
N GLN A 91 12.30 -9.03 -20.58
CA GLN A 91 12.03 -9.27 -19.16
C GLN A 91 11.47 -8.02 -18.48
N LEU A 92 12.07 -6.84 -18.69
CA LEU A 92 11.55 -5.58 -18.14
C LEU A 92 10.09 -5.33 -18.53
N ASN A 93 9.70 -5.59 -19.78
CA ASN A 93 8.30 -5.45 -20.20
C ASN A 93 7.36 -6.47 -19.53
N GLN A 94 7.81 -7.71 -19.35
CA GLN A 94 7.03 -8.74 -18.61
C GLN A 94 6.89 -8.35 -17.14
N ILE A 95 7.95 -7.83 -16.54
CA ILE A 95 7.96 -7.34 -15.16
C ILE A 95 6.99 -6.16 -15.02
N THR A 96 6.98 -5.21 -15.97
CA THR A 96 6.01 -4.10 -15.98
C THR A 96 4.57 -4.63 -15.97
N GLN A 97 4.25 -5.67 -16.75
CA GLN A 97 2.91 -6.26 -16.78
C GLN A 97 2.53 -6.95 -15.46
N LEU A 98 3.49 -7.59 -14.78
CA LEU A 98 3.25 -8.18 -13.46
C LEU A 98 3.08 -7.10 -12.39
N ALA A 99 3.86 -6.03 -12.45
CA ALA A 99 3.74 -4.89 -11.55
C ALA A 99 2.37 -4.20 -11.70
N ASP A 100 1.92 -4.02 -12.95
CA ASP A 100 0.61 -3.48 -13.30
C ASP A 100 -0.51 -4.29 -12.63
N LYS A 101 -0.48 -5.62 -12.79
CA LYS A 101 -1.44 -6.53 -12.14
C LYS A 101 -1.36 -6.51 -10.62
N ALA A 102 -0.15 -6.50 -10.03
CA ALA A 102 0.01 -6.50 -8.58
C ALA A 102 -0.53 -5.22 -7.93
N ILE A 103 -0.33 -4.06 -8.56
CA ILE A 103 -0.89 -2.79 -8.10
C ILE A 103 -2.41 -2.79 -8.28
N HIS A 104 -2.91 -3.25 -9.42
CA HIS A 104 -4.34 -3.37 -9.68
C HIS A 104 -5.03 -4.29 -8.65
N ASP A 105 -4.47 -5.48 -8.40
CA ASP A 105 -4.95 -6.44 -7.39
C ASP A 105 -5.09 -5.76 -6.02
N TYR A 106 -4.04 -5.04 -5.58
CA TYR A 106 -4.08 -4.28 -4.32
C TYR A 106 -5.19 -3.22 -4.30
N GLN A 107 -5.30 -2.40 -5.35
CA GLN A 107 -6.28 -1.30 -5.41
C GLN A 107 -7.73 -1.82 -5.39
N GLU A 108 -8.02 -2.89 -6.13
CA GLU A 108 -9.35 -3.50 -6.13
C GLU A 108 -9.71 -4.06 -4.74
N CYS A 109 -8.73 -4.60 -4.03
CA CYS A 109 -8.95 -5.16 -2.70
C CYS A 109 -9.18 -4.08 -1.65
N ILE A 110 -8.44 -2.97 -1.69
CA ILE A 110 -8.71 -1.80 -0.84
C ILE A 110 -10.12 -1.27 -1.09
N LYS A 111 -10.54 -1.13 -2.35
CA LYS A 111 -11.92 -0.71 -2.69
C LYS A 111 -12.99 -1.63 -2.11
N LEU A 112 -12.76 -2.95 -2.09
CA LEU A 112 -13.70 -3.91 -1.48
C LEU A 112 -13.76 -3.80 0.04
N MET A 113 -12.64 -3.48 0.69
CA MET A 113 -12.57 -3.25 2.13
C MET A 113 -13.22 -1.92 2.53
N GLU A 114 -12.99 -0.85 1.76
CA GLU A 114 -13.68 0.44 1.92
C GLU A 114 -15.20 0.28 1.81
N LYS A 115 -15.67 -0.48 0.82
CA LYS A 115 -17.10 -0.85 0.70
C LYS A 115 -17.60 -1.58 1.94
N GLY A 116 -16.85 -2.55 2.45
CA GLY A 116 -17.20 -3.29 3.67
C GLY A 116 -17.33 -2.37 4.88
N MET A 117 -16.37 -1.46 5.06
CA MET A 117 -16.36 -0.45 6.11
C MET A 117 -17.56 0.49 6.01
N GLY A 118 -17.84 1.03 4.81
CA GLY A 118 -19.01 1.87 4.56
C GLY A 118 -20.32 1.16 4.91
N ARG A 119 -20.45 -0.12 4.53
CA ARG A 119 -21.65 -0.91 4.85
C ARG A 119 -21.84 -1.12 6.35
N GLU A 120 -20.78 -1.35 7.12
CA GLU A 120 -20.88 -1.49 8.58
C GLU A 120 -21.21 -0.15 9.27
N MET A 121 -20.62 0.95 8.77
CA MET A 121 -20.92 2.30 9.26
C MET A 121 -22.40 2.67 9.06
N PHE A 122 -22.97 2.26 7.92
CA PHE A 122 -24.35 2.54 7.55
C PHE A 122 -25.28 1.32 7.69
N ARG A 123 -24.95 0.35 8.55
CA ARG A 123 -25.71 -0.91 8.73
C ARG A 123 -27.19 -0.74 9.10
N PHE A 124 -27.58 0.47 9.50
CA PHE A 124 -28.96 0.85 9.77
C PHE A 124 -29.80 1.11 8.52
N LEU A 125 -29.17 1.23 7.35
CA LEU A 125 -29.88 1.34 6.08
C LEU A 125 -30.38 -0.04 5.62
N PRO A 126 -31.50 -0.11 4.88
CA PRO A 126 -31.94 -1.35 4.26
C PRO A 126 -30.89 -1.94 3.32
N MET A 127 -30.83 -3.27 3.24
CA MET A 127 -29.87 -4.00 2.39
C MET A 127 -29.94 -3.59 0.91
N SER A 128 -31.12 -3.25 0.39
CA SER A 128 -31.29 -2.75 -0.98
C SER A 128 -30.56 -1.44 -1.22
N MET A 129 -30.57 -0.52 -0.25
CA MET A 129 -29.83 0.74 -0.32
C MET A 129 -28.33 0.51 -0.18
N LEU A 130 -27.90 -0.36 0.74
CA LEU A 130 -26.49 -0.71 0.88
C LEU A 130 -25.94 -1.33 -0.41
N ASN A 131 -26.69 -2.21 -1.06
CA ASN A 131 -26.30 -2.80 -2.34
C ASN A 131 -26.28 -1.77 -3.48
N TYR A 132 -27.19 -0.79 -3.47
CA TYR A 132 -27.17 0.31 -4.45
C TYR A 132 -25.94 1.21 -4.28
N LEU A 133 -25.58 1.56 -3.04
CA LEU A 133 -24.48 2.49 -2.74
C LEU A 133 -23.09 1.84 -2.83
N TYR A 134 -22.94 0.62 -2.30
CA TYR A 134 -21.65 -0.04 -2.13
C TYR A 134 -21.47 -1.27 -3.01
N GLY A 135 -22.50 -1.68 -3.76
CA GLY A 135 -22.50 -2.92 -4.50
C GLY A 135 -22.72 -4.16 -3.62
N PRO A 136 -22.95 -5.34 -4.24
CA PRO A 136 -23.17 -6.59 -3.51
C PRO A 136 -21.88 -7.27 -3.04
N GLU A 137 -20.74 -6.97 -3.67
CA GLU A 137 -19.44 -7.56 -3.35
C GLU A 137 -18.62 -6.63 -2.44
N PHE A 138 -18.18 -7.15 -1.30
CA PHE A 138 -17.38 -6.43 -0.32
C PHE A 138 -16.61 -7.42 0.58
N VAL A 139 -15.58 -6.91 1.26
CA VAL A 139 -14.83 -7.66 2.28
C VAL A 139 -15.32 -7.25 3.66
N LYS A 140 -15.68 -8.22 4.51
CA LYS A 140 -16.01 -7.96 5.92
C LYS A 140 -14.73 -7.91 6.74
N ILE A 141 -14.49 -6.76 7.39
CA ILE A 141 -13.34 -6.58 8.30
C ILE A 141 -13.76 -7.00 9.71
N THR A 142 -13.01 -7.90 10.37
CA THR A 142 -13.38 -8.47 11.68
C THR A 142 -12.36 -8.12 12.76
N ILE A 143 -12.01 -6.83 12.87
CA ILE A 143 -11.06 -6.34 13.86
C ILE A 143 -11.84 -5.75 15.03
N GLU A 144 -11.62 -6.30 16.22
CA GLU A 144 -12.42 -6.01 17.42
C GLU A 144 -11.63 -5.24 18.50
N SER A 145 -10.32 -5.10 18.34
CA SER A 145 -9.44 -4.38 19.25
C SER A 145 -8.34 -3.65 18.49
N ASP A 146 -7.63 -2.77 19.18
CA ASP A 146 -6.50 -2.08 18.59
C ASP A 146 -5.43 -3.06 18.11
N LEU A 147 -4.93 -2.84 16.90
CA LEU A 147 -3.87 -3.64 16.29
C LEU A 147 -2.57 -2.87 16.43
N ASN A 148 -1.77 -3.25 17.43
CA ASN A 148 -0.38 -2.86 17.47
C ASN A 148 0.46 -3.98 16.87
N CYS A 149 0.45 -4.08 15.54
CA CYS A 149 1.11 -5.14 14.81
C CYS A 149 2.23 -4.58 13.92
N GLN A 150 3.25 -5.39 13.67
CA GLN A 150 4.32 -5.02 12.76
C GLN A 150 3.82 -4.99 11.31
N LEU A 151 4.54 -4.33 10.42
CA LEU A 151 4.14 -4.20 9.01
C LEU A 151 3.90 -5.56 8.34
N GLU A 152 4.73 -6.55 8.64
CA GLU A 152 4.59 -7.91 8.13
C GLU A 152 3.29 -8.56 8.60
N GLU A 153 2.94 -8.40 9.87
CA GLU A 153 1.69 -8.90 10.45
C GLU A 153 0.49 -8.16 9.85
N LEU A 154 0.61 -6.85 9.62
CA LEU A 154 -0.41 -6.03 8.96
C LEU A 154 -0.69 -6.53 7.54
N ILE A 155 0.36 -6.87 6.79
CA ILE A 155 0.26 -7.43 5.44
C ILE A 155 -0.39 -8.81 5.47
N ASP A 156 0.05 -9.68 6.38
CA ASP A 156 -0.52 -11.02 6.53
C ASP A 156 -2.01 -10.94 6.92
N LEU A 157 -2.39 -9.98 7.77
CA LEU A 157 -3.78 -9.67 8.10
C LEU A 157 -4.56 -9.17 6.89
N PHE A 158 -4.03 -8.22 6.11
CA PHE A 158 -4.65 -7.75 4.87
C PHE A 158 -4.92 -8.92 3.91
N ILE A 159 -3.93 -9.77 3.66
CA ILE A 159 -4.05 -10.95 2.80
C ILE A 159 -5.13 -11.90 3.31
N SER A 160 -5.23 -12.10 4.63
CA SER A 160 -6.22 -13.02 5.22
C SER A 160 -7.67 -12.57 5.07
N HIS A 161 -7.94 -11.27 4.97
CA HIS A 161 -9.29 -10.73 4.84
C HIS A 161 -9.83 -10.78 3.42
N VAL A 162 -8.94 -10.89 2.43
CA VAL A 162 -9.28 -10.71 1.02
C VAL A 162 -9.27 -12.07 0.31
N PRO A 163 -10.20 -12.35 -0.64
CA PRO A 163 -10.19 -13.59 -1.39
C PRO A 163 -8.87 -13.80 -2.13
N GLU A 164 -8.29 -14.99 -2.03
CA GLU A 164 -6.98 -15.29 -2.63
C GLU A 164 -6.95 -15.00 -4.14
N THR A 165 -8.06 -15.27 -4.83
CA THR A 165 -8.21 -15.04 -6.28
C THR A 165 -8.13 -13.58 -6.70
N LYS A 166 -8.22 -12.62 -5.75
CA LYS A 166 -8.12 -11.18 -6.04
C LYS A 166 -6.74 -10.58 -5.73
N LEU A 167 -5.82 -11.35 -5.16
CA LEU A 167 -4.49 -10.89 -4.76
C LEU A 167 -3.35 -11.74 -5.33
N GLU A 168 -3.58 -12.48 -6.41
CA GLU A 168 -2.60 -13.44 -6.93
C GLU A 168 -1.23 -12.80 -7.19
N ASN A 169 -1.19 -11.69 -7.93
CA ASN A 169 0.07 -11.04 -8.32
C ASN A 169 0.66 -10.24 -7.16
N PHE A 170 -0.20 -9.59 -6.36
CA PHE A 170 0.22 -8.92 -5.13
C PHE A 170 0.94 -9.89 -4.19
N ARG A 171 0.32 -11.04 -3.88
CA ARG A 171 0.88 -12.08 -3.01
C ARG A 171 2.18 -12.62 -3.58
N LEU A 172 2.21 -12.90 -4.89
CA LEU A 172 3.42 -13.37 -5.56
C LEU A 172 4.60 -12.42 -5.33
N VAL A 173 4.40 -11.11 -5.55
CA VAL A 173 5.46 -10.11 -5.40
C VAL A 173 5.88 -9.99 -3.93
N ILE A 174 4.93 -9.78 -3.03
CA ILE A 174 5.21 -9.57 -1.60
C ILE A 174 5.93 -10.79 -1.00
N GLN A 175 5.41 -11.99 -1.22
CA GLN A 175 5.97 -13.19 -0.61
C GLN A 175 7.35 -13.51 -1.17
N LYS A 176 7.54 -13.38 -2.49
CA LYS A 176 8.83 -13.67 -3.12
C LYS A 176 9.92 -12.70 -2.69
N MET A 177 9.57 -11.44 -2.44
CA MET A 177 10.54 -10.39 -2.10
C MET A 177 10.84 -10.27 -0.61
N ARG A 178 10.15 -11.06 0.24
CA ARG A 178 10.34 -11.07 1.69
C ARG A 178 11.79 -11.40 2.11
N ASN A 179 12.44 -12.30 1.37
CA ASN A 179 13.81 -12.77 1.65
C ASN A 179 14.86 -12.16 0.71
N ILE A 180 14.47 -11.17 -0.10
CA ILE A 180 15.36 -10.53 -1.08
C ILE A 180 15.76 -9.17 -0.56
N ASP A 181 17.06 -8.89 -0.54
CA ASP A 181 17.59 -7.60 -0.14
C ASP A 181 18.44 -6.95 -1.22
N LEU A 182 18.42 -5.62 -1.22
CA LEU A 182 19.24 -4.78 -2.09
C LEU A 182 20.21 -3.99 -1.21
N PRO A 183 21.48 -4.44 -1.08
CA PRO A 183 22.48 -3.73 -0.30
C PRO A 183 22.70 -2.29 -0.80
N PHE A 184 22.78 -1.36 0.15
CA PHE A 184 22.90 0.08 -0.13
C PHE A 184 24.21 0.47 -0.83
N ASP A 185 25.27 -0.28 -0.58
CA ASP A 185 26.65 0.01 -0.97
C ASP A 185 27.14 -0.85 -2.15
N LEU A 186 26.34 -1.82 -2.60
CA LEU A 186 26.72 -2.74 -3.67
C LEU A 186 25.71 -2.75 -4.82
N TYR A 187 26.20 -2.91 -6.04
CA TYR A 187 25.40 -3.28 -7.21
C TYR A 187 25.09 -4.78 -7.15
N ALA A 188 24.27 -5.18 -6.18
CA ALA A 188 24.01 -6.58 -5.92
C ALA A 188 22.58 -6.81 -5.44
N ILE A 189 22.19 -8.07 -5.48
CA ILE A 189 21.00 -8.59 -4.82
C ILE A 189 21.40 -9.75 -3.92
N ASP A 190 20.90 -9.72 -2.70
CA ASP A 190 21.11 -10.76 -1.70
C ASP A 190 19.82 -11.57 -1.57
N ASP A 191 19.92 -12.88 -1.81
CA ASP A 191 18.85 -13.84 -1.55
C ASP A 191 19.16 -14.52 -0.22
N CYS A 192 18.52 -14.03 0.84
CA CYS A 192 18.78 -14.44 2.22
C CYS A 192 18.38 -15.90 2.48
N GLU A 193 17.38 -16.39 1.74
CA GLU A 193 16.92 -17.78 1.84
C GLU A 193 17.92 -18.74 1.20
N GLN A 194 18.41 -18.40 0.00
CA GLN A 194 19.42 -19.19 -0.71
C GLN A 194 20.84 -18.94 -0.18
N LYS A 195 21.03 -17.90 0.64
CA LYS A 195 22.33 -17.39 1.10
C LYS A 195 23.26 -17.07 -0.08
N THR A 196 22.69 -16.54 -1.16
CA THR A 196 23.43 -16.18 -2.37
C THR A 196 23.46 -14.67 -2.55
N ARG A 197 24.60 -14.18 -3.05
CA ARG A 197 24.77 -12.80 -3.48
C ARG A 197 25.07 -12.79 -4.96
N THR A 198 24.30 -12.02 -5.71
CA THR A 198 24.49 -11.88 -7.16
C THR A 198 24.90 -10.44 -7.47
N ILE A 199 26.09 -10.27 -8.05
CA ILE A 199 26.57 -8.96 -8.51
C ILE A 199 25.91 -8.63 -9.84
N ILE A 200 25.35 -7.43 -9.94
CA ILE A 200 24.69 -6.93 -11.13
C ILE A 200 25.64 -5.94 -11.81
N PRO A 201 25.91 -6.10 -13.12
CA PRO A 201 26.66 -5.11 -13.88
C PRO A 201 26.07 -3.72 -13.72
N VAL A 202 26.93 -2.72 -13.62
CA VAL A 202 26.56 -1.35 -13.25
C VAL A 202 25.58 -0.74 -14.27
N GLU A 203 25.79 -1.00 -15.55
CA GLU A 203 24.94 -0.52 -16.65
C GLU A 203 23.55 -1.17 -16.61
N ILE A 204 23.49 -2.47 -16.29
CA ILE A 204 22.22 -3.20 -16.10
C ILE A 204 21.50 -2.63 -14.88
N PHE A 205 22.22 -2.44 -13.78
CA PHE A 205 21.67 -1.88 -12.56
C PHE A 205 21.03 -0.51 -12.81
N ALA A 206 21.76 0.40 -13.46
CA ALA A 206 21.29 1.74 -13.80
C ALA A 206 20.02 1.71 -14.66
N ARG A 207 20.03 0.89 -15.71
CA ARG A 207 18.89 0.73 -16.62
C ARG A 207 17.64 0.26 -15.89
N VAL A 208 17.81 -0.67 -14.96
CA VAL A 208 16.71 -1.31 -14.24
C VAL A 208 16.19 -0.42 -13.13
N HIS A 209 17.09 0.28 -12.43
CA HIS A 209 16.72 1.33 -11.50
C HIS A 209 15.81 2.37 -12.17
N HIS A 210 16.25 2.96 -13.29
CA HIS A 210 15.44 3.95 -14.01
C HIS A 210 14.08 3.40 -14.42
N ARG A 211 14.06 2.19 -15.01
CA ARG A 211 12.81 1.58 -15.45
C ARG A 211 11.87 1.27 -14.28
N ALA A 212 12.37 0.73 -13.18
CA ALA A 212 11.58 0.38 -12.01
C ALA A 212 10.94 1.62 -11.37
N ILE A 213 11.72 2.69 -11.16
CA ILE A 213 11.21 3.95 -10.58
C ILE A 213 10.12 4.57 -11.48
N GLU A 214 10.37 4.62 -12.79
CA GLU A 214 9.41 5.18 -13.75
C GLU A 214 8.12 4.35 -13.80
N ASP A 215 8.23 3.03 -13.91
CA ASP A 215 7.08 2.14 -13.97
C ASP A 215 6.26 2.21 -12.69
N ILE A 216 6.88 2.07 -11.51
CA ILE A 216 6.15 2.09 -10.23
C ILE A 216 5.37 3.40 -10.08
N LYS A 217 6.04 4.54 -10.32
CA LYS A 217 5.40 5.86 -10.26
C LYS A 217 4.22 5.97 -11.22
N ARG A 218 4.41 5.58 -12.49
CA ARG A 218 3.38 5.63 -13.54
C ARG A 218 2.20 4.71 -13.25
N LEU A 219 2.46 3.48 -12.78
CA LEU A 219 1.44 2.46 -12.56
C LEU A 219 0.55 2.82 -11.35
N PHE A 220 1.13 3.29 -10.24
CA PHE A 220 0.32 3.83 -9.13
C PHE A 220 -0.48 5.07 -9.55
N GLN A 221 0.10 5.97 -10.37
CA GLN A 221 -0.67 7.09 -10.91
C GLN A 221 -1.88 6.65 -11.75
N HIS A 222 -1.78 5.52 -12.44
CA HIS A 222 -2.82 4.97 -13.30
C HIS A 222 -3.94 4.29 -12.51
N HIS A 223 -3.61 3.45 -11.53
CA HIS A 223 -4.58 2.59 -10.83
C HIS A 223 -5.18 3.21 -9.58
N THR A 224 -4.47 4.12 -8.94
CA THR A 224 -4.95 4.76 -7.72
C THR A 224 -5.91 5.90 -8.07
N ASP A 225 -7.06 5.98 -7.41
CA ASP A 225 -7.96 7.13 -7.56
C ASP A 225 -7.64 8.24 -6.53
N ASN A 226 -7.04 7.85 -5.40
CA ASN A 226 -6.70 8.74 -4.29
C ASN A 226 -5.47 9.62 -4.60
N PHE A 227 -5.67 10.94 -4.64
CA PHE A 227 -4.60 11.91 -4.87
C PHE A 227 -3.51 11.86 -3.79
N LEU A 228 -3.89 11.70 -2.52
CA LEU A 228 -2.92 11.68 -1.42
C LEU A 228 -1.99 10.47 -1.53
N GLU A 229 -2.53 9.30 -1.88
CA GLU A 229 -1.73 8.10 -2.09
C GLU A 229 -0.75 8.28 -3.26
N LYS A 230 -1.18 8.88 -4.38
CA LYS A 230 -0.26 9.20 -5.50
C LYS A 230 0.89 10.10 -5.07
N VAL A 231 0.60 11.13 -4.27
CA VAL A 231 1.61 12.05 -3.74
C VAL A 231 2.55 11.33 -2.77
N LEU A 232 2.01 10.48 -1.90
CA LEU A 232 2.79 9.69 -0.95
C LEU A 232 3.75 8.75 -1.68
N ILE A 233 3.29 7.97 -2.66
CA ILE A 233 4.14 7.08 -3.45
C ILE A 233 5.23 7.87 -4.17
N ALA A 234 4.88 8.96 -4.84
CA ALA A 234 5.86 9.77 -5.56
C ALA A 234 6.92 10.34 -4.61
N ARG A 235 6.51 10.83 -3.44
CA ARG A 235 7.42 11.32 -2.40
C ARG A 235 8.30 10.19 -1.87
N ASP A 236 7.73 9.04 -1.55
CA ASP A 236 8.45 7.93 -0.95
C ASP A 236 9.54 7.38 -1.89
N LEU A 237 9.29 7.34 -3.21
CA LEU A 237 10.30 7.03 -4.23
C LEU A 237 11.47 8.04 -4.26
N GLU A 238 11.25 9.26 -3.77
CA GLU A 238 12.25 10.34 -3.72
C GLU A 238 12.90 10.48 -2.32
N THR A 239 12.23 10.01 -1.25
CA THR A 239 12.65 10.26 0.14
C THR A 239 13.12 9.03 0.91
N ILE A 240 12.72 7.82 0.51
CA ILE A 240 13.20 6.62 1.20
C ILE A 240 14.68 6.41 0.87
N GLU A 241 15.47 6.17 1.92
CA GLU A 241 16.93 6.08 1.87
C GLU A 241 17.44 5.11 0.79
N LEU A 242 16.77 3.96 0.62
CA LEU A 242 17.12 2.98 -0.40
C LEU A 242 17.05 3.56 -1.82
N PHE A 243 15.98 4.28 -2.15
CA PHE A 243 15.82 4.87 -3.48
C PHE A 243 16.76 6.05 -3.67
N GLN A 244 16.94 6.89 -2.64
CA GLN A 244 17.86 8.02 -2.67
C GLN A 244 19.30 7.57 -2.96
N LYS A 245 19.82 6.65 -2.15
CA LYS A 245 21.20 6.14 -2.32
C LYS A 245 21.41 5.48 -3.68
N ASN A 246 20.44 4.69 -4.15
CA ASN A 246 20.54 4.07 -5.48
C ASN A 246 20.45 5.11 -6.61
N THR A 247 19.64 6.15 -6.44
CA THR A 247 19.54 7.26 -7.41
C THR A 247 20.85 8.03 -7.49
N GLU A 248 21.45 8.37 -6.34
CA GLU A 248 22.76 9.03 -6.28
C GLU A 248 23.85 8.19 -6.93
N ARG A 249 23.85 6.89 -6.62
CA ARG A 249 24.80 5.93 -7.19
C ARG A 249 24.68 5.84 -8.70
N VAL A 250 23.46 5.75 -9.24
CA VAL A 250 23.22 5.70 -10.68
C VAL A 250 23.56 7.03 -11.38
N LYS A 251 23.34 8.18 -10.73
CA LYS A 251 23.73 9.50 -11.27
C LYS A 251 25.24 9.72 -11.34
N SER A 252 26.03 8.94 -10.58
CA SER A 252 27.49 9.05 -10.55
C SER A 252 28.20 8.29 -11.68
N LEU A 253 27.43 7.60 -12.54
CA LEU A 253 27.88 6.83 -13.70
C LEU A 253 27.91 7.69 -14.97
#